data_AF-A0A378MTA6-F1
#
_entry.id   AF-A0A378MTA6-F1
#
_cell.length_a   1.000
_cell.length_b   1.000
_cell.length_c   1.000
_cell.angle_alpha   90.00
_cell.angle_beta   90.00
_cell.angle_gamma   90.00
#
_symmetry.space_group_name_H-M   'P 1'
#
loop_
_entity.id
_entity.type
_entity.pdbx_description
1 polymer ?
#
loop_
_entity_poly.entity_id
_entity_poly.type
_entity_poly.pdbx_seq_one_letter_code
_entity_poly.pdbx_strand_id
1 'polypeptide(L)'
;MIPVGTMIDEKISELSPLSVVMRSMFVLQAVVFFFIYAIGITHIAHNKLRVIGLLLSLCFAIGCSLVAGIQPSSRGEFGIYNLGASITFLIGNLTLIIAGFDLYHPSMQFFKRFSIGAGVIGAICILITIFLPTLFSPLIERAGIYTIMLWEILAGFAIIKRLLKLPSFRQQG
;
A
#
# COMPACT_ATOMS: atom_id res chain seq x y z
N MET A 1 26.88 14.26 -11.13
CA MET A 1 26.07 13.16 -10.52
C MET A 1 25.24 12.56 -11.64
N ILE A 2 25.55 11.33 -12.03
CA ILE A 2 24.89 10.64 -13.14
C ILE A 2 23.64 9.94 -12.57
N PRO A 3 22.45 10.10 -13.16
CA PRO A 3 21.24 9.50 -12.65
C PRO A 3 21.29 7.98 -12.74
N VAL A 4 20.76 7.31 -11.71
CA VAL A 4 20.56 5.85 -11.71
C VAL A 4 19.62 5.50 -12.85
N GLY A 5 20.14 4.84 -13.90
CA GLY A 5 19.40 4.44 -15.10
C GLY A 5 20.01 4.81 -16.46
N THR A 6 21.18 5.45 -16.53
CA THR A 6 21.87 5.64 -17.82
C THR A 6 22.39 4.31 -18.38
N MET A 7 21.84 3.89 -19.52
CA MET A 7 22.44 2.86 -20.37
C MET A 7 23.79 3.37 -20.85
N ILE A 8 24.86 2.68 -20.47
CA ILE A 8 26.18 2.85 -21.08
C ILE A 8 26.51 1.49 -21.69
N ASP A 9 26.49 1.45 -23.03
CA ASP A 9 27.18 0.43 -23.82
C ASP A 9 26.71 -1.04 -23.66
N GLU A 10 25.42 -1.31 -23.93
CA GLU A 10 24.81 -2.66 -24.08
C GLU A 10 25.09 -3.71 -22.97
N LYS A 11 25.71 -3.31 -21.86
CA LYS A 11 25.98 -4.15 -20.70
C LYS A 11 25.18 -3.65 -19.51
N ILE A 12 24.28 -4.53 -19.09
CA ILE A 12 23.42 -4.39 -17.93
C ILE A 12 24.29 -3.92 -16.76
N SER A 13 24.07 -2.69 -16.29
CA SER A 13 24.64 -2.24 -15.03
C SER A 13 24.23 -3.25 -13.98
N GLU A 14 25.25 -3.87 -13.38
CA GLU A 14 25.16 -4.99 -12.46
C GLU A 14 23.98 -4.86 -11.51
N LEU A 15 23.28 -5.97 -11.25
CA LEU A 15 22.18 -6.04 -10.29
C LEU A 15 22.59 -5.35 -9.00
N SER A 16 22.19 -4.09 -8.83
CA SER A 16 22.44 -3.39 -7.57
C SER A 16 21.70 -4.16 -6.48
N PRO A 17 22.36 -4.57 -5.38
CA PRO A 17 21.71 -5.30 -4.29
C PRO A 17 20.47 -4.58 -3.75
N LEU A 18 20.39 -3.25 -3.94
CA LEU A 18 19.25 -2.42 -3.61
C LEU A 18 17.98 -2.77 -4.39
N SER A 19 18.10 -3.21 -5.64
CA SER A 19 16.94 -3.63 -6.46
C SER A 19 16.29 -4.91 -5.94
N VAL A 20 17.10 -5.86 -5.45
CA VAL A 20 16.61 -7.11 -4.82
C VAL A 20 15.89 -6.79 -3.52
N VAL A 21 16.46 -5.92 -2.69
CA VAL A 21 15.82 -5.48 -1.43
C VAL A 21 14.46 -4.83 -1.71
N MET A 22 14.38 -3.93 -2.69
CA MET A 22 13.14 -3.24 -3.01
C MET A 22 12.05 -4.21 -3.48
N ARG A 23 12.39 -5.17 -4.34
CA ARG A 23 11.45 -6.20 -4.82
C ARG A 23 10.93 -7.06 -3.67
N SER A 24 11.82 -7.52 -2.78
CA SER A 24 11.44 -8.29 -1.60
C SER A 24 10.51 -7.51 -0.68
N MET A 25 10.75 -6.20 -0.51
CA MET A 25 9.87 -5.34 0.29
C MET A 25 8.49 -5.18 -0.34
N PHE A 26 8.38 -5.07 -1.68
CA PHE A 26 7.07 -5.04 -2.34
C PHE A 26 6.29 -6.36 -2.18
N VAL A 27 6.97 -7.51 -2.23
CA VAL A 27 6.34 -8.81 -1.95
C VAL A 27 5.86 -8.88 -0.50
N LEU A 28 6.71 -8.49 0.46
CA LEU A 28 6.35 -8.46 1.86
C LEU A 28 5.15 -7.53 2.10
N GLN A 29 5.16 -6.35 1.49
CA GLN A 29 4.09 -5.36 1.55
C GLN A 29 2.77 -5.91 1.00
N ALA A 30 2.81 -6.62 -0.13
CA ALA A 30 1.62 -7.25 -0.71
C ALA A 30 0.95 -8.23 0.26
N VAL A 31 1.78 -9.08 0.89
CA VAL A 31 1.33 -10.12 1.82
C VAL A 31 0.78 -9.49 3.10
N VAL A 32 1.55 -8.57 3.72
CA VAL A 32 1.17 -7.92 4.98
C VAL A 32 -0.12 -7.12 4.81
N PHE A 33 -0.21 -6.28 3.78
CA PHE A 33 -1.40 -5.46 3.51
C PHE A 33 -2.64 -6.33 3.32
N PHE A 34 -2.51 -7.42 2.54
CA PHE A 34 -3.60 -8.35 2.31
C PHE A 34 -4.09 -9.00 3.59
N PHE A 35 -3.19 -9.51 4.44
CA PHE A 35 -3.60 -10.14 5.69
C PHE A 35 -4.18 -9.14 6.71
N ILE A 36 -3.61 -7.94 6.83
CA ILE A 36 -4.14 -6.87 7.67
C ILE A 36 -5.57 -6.52 7.26
N TYR A 37 -5.82 -6.39 5.95
CA TYR A 37 -7.16 -6.11 5.47
C TYR A 37 -8.09 -7.31 5.68
N ALA A 38 -7.69 -8.49 5.17
CA ALA A 38 -8.53 -9.67 5.07
C ALA A 38 -8.91 -10.27 6.43
N ILE A 39 -8.01 -10.27 7.41
CA ILE A 39 -8.27 -10.80 8.76
C ILE A 39 -8.60 -9.67 9.72
N GLY A 40 -7.78 -8.62 9.71
CA GLY A 40 -7.86 -7.54 10.69
C GLY A 40 -9.06 -6.63 10.50
N ILE A 41 -9.10 -5.94 9.37
CA ILE A 41 -10.17 -4.95 9.10
C ILE A 41 -11.52 -5.64 8.93
N THR A 42 -11.60 -6.80 8.27
CA THR A 42 -12.88 -7.50 8.11
C THR A 42 -13.51 -7.95 9.43
N HIS A 43 -12.71 -8.25 10.46
CA HIS A 43 -13.20 -8.61 11.79
C HIS A 43 -13.70 -7.37 12.57
N ILE A 44 -13.24 -6.17 12.18
CA ILE A 44 -13.57 -4.92 12.88
C ILE A 44 -14.75 -4.19 12.24
N ALA A 45 -14.90 -4.35 10.93
CA ALA A 45 -15.83 -3.61 10.09
C ALA A 45 -17.25 -4.18 10.10
N HIS A 46 -18.20 -3.40 9.58
CA HIS A 46 -19.63 -3.72 9.57
C HIS A 46 -20.04 -4.70 8.44
N ASN A 47 -19.05 -5.25 7.73
CA ASN A 47 -19.16 -6.17 6.58
C ASN A 47 -19.84 -5.61 5.32
N LYS A 48 -20.29 -4.34 5.28
CA LYS A 48 -21.04 -3.81 4.13
C LYS A 48 -20.15 -3.59 2.91
N LEU A 49 -18.91 -3.13 3.13
CA LEU A 49 -17.94 -2.89 2.05
C LEU A 49 -16.78 -3.90 2.06
N ARG A 50 -16.93 -4.99 2.82
CA ARG A 50 -15.89 -6.02 2.98
C ARG A 50 -15.44 -6.63 1.66
N VAL A 51 -16.37 -6.98 0.76
CA VAL A 51 -16.04 -7.59 -0.53
C VAL A 51 -15.26 -6.62 -1.40
N ILE A 52 -15.71 -5.36 -1.48
CA ILE A 52 -15.05 -4.31 -2.26
C ILE A 52 -13.63 -4.09 -1.71
N GLY A 53 -13.50 -3.97 -0.40
CA GLY A 53 -12.20 -3.81 0.25
C GLY A 53 -11.24 -4.98 0.04
N LEU A 54 -11.74 -6.23 0.11
CA LEU A 54 -10.95 -7.42 -0.19
C LEU A 54 -10.48 -7.43 -1.65
N LEU A 55 -11.35 -7.06 -2.59
CA LEU A 55 -11.00 -6.95 -4.00
C LEU A 55 -9.94 -5.87 -4.21
N LEU A 56 -10.07 -4.69 -3.59
CA LEU A 56 -9.05 -3.66 -3.67
C LEU A 56 -7.72 -4.12 -3.06
N SER A 57 -7.77 -4.78 -1.90
CA SER A 57 -6.55 -5.33 -1.29
C SER A 57 -5.89 -6.40 -2.15
N LEU A 58 -6.66 -7.18 -2.90
CA LEU A 58 -6.13 -8.14 -3.87
C LEU A 58 -5.50 -7.41 -5.06
N CYS A 59 -6.17 -6.40 -5.61
CA CYS A 59 -5.62 -5.54 -6.67
C CYS A 59 -4.32 -4.85 -6.24
N PHE A 60 -4.22 -4.41 -4.98
CA PHE A 60 -2.99 -3.87 -4.40
C PHE A 60 -1.86 -4.92 -4.41
N ALA A 61 -2.16 -6.15 -3.97
CA ALA A 61 -1.17 -7.24 -3.97
C ALA A 61 -0.71 -7.59 -5.39
N ILE A 62 -1.62 -7.58 -6.37
CA ILE A 62 -1.30 -7.77 -7.79
C ILE A 62 -0.37 -6.66 -8.29
N GLY A 63 -0.67 -5.40 -7.99
CA GLY A 63 0.18 -4.26 -8.34
C GLY A 63 1.60 -4.39 -7.76
N CYS A 64 1.70 -4.72 -6.46
CA CYS A 64 2.99 -4.97 -5.81
C CYS A 64 3.75 -6.13 -6.45
N SER A 65 3.05 -7.19 -6.85
CA SER A 65 3.64 -8.36 -7.50
C SER A 65 4.16 -8.03 -8.90
N LEU A 66 3.48 -7.16 -9.65
CA LEU A 66 3.96 -6.65 -10.93
C LEU A 66 5.25 -5.83 -10.76
N VAL A 67 5.29 -4.93 -9.78
CA VAL A 67 6.48 -4.12 -9.45
C VAL A 67 7.64 -5.01 -8.99
N ALA A 68 7.36 -6.06 -8.22
CA ALA A 68 8.37 -7.01 -7.76
C ALA A 68 8.83 -8.00 -8.85
N GLY A 69 7.98 -8.31 -9.82
CA GLY A 69 8.28 -9.27 -10.88
C GLY A 69 9.13 -8.69 -12.00
N ILE A 70 8.98 -7.40 -12.29
CA ILE A 70 9.53 -6.76 -13.48
C ILE A 70 10.77 -5.94 -13.12
N GLN A 71 11.90 -6.33 -13.72
CA GLN A 71 13.10 -5.49 -13.76
C GLN A 71 13.16 -4.85 -15.15
N PRO A 72 12.85 -3.54 -15.29
CA PRO A 72 12.70 -2.94 -16.60
C PRO A 72 14.05 -2.91 -17.34
N SER A 73 14.18 -3.75 -18.36
CA SER A 73 15.33 -3.81 -19.28
C SER A 73 14.99 -3.15 -20.63
N SER A 74 13.70 -3.02 -20.93
CA SER A 74 13.17 -2.37 -22.13
C SER A 74 12.13 -1.29 -21.81
N ARG A 75 11.86 -0.40 -22.78
CA ARG A 75 10.85 0.66 -22.66
C ARG A 75 9.43 0.11 -22.41
N GLY A 76 9.12 -1.08 -22.96
CA GLY A 76 7.84 -1.76 -22.73
C GLY A 76 7.69 -2.24 -21.29
N GLU A 77 8.72 -2.87 -20.73
CA GLU A 77 8.74 -3.33 -19.34
C GLU A 77 8.71 -2.16 -18.35
N PHE A 78 9.34 -1.03 -18.68
CA PHE A 78 9.24 0.18 -17.88
C PHE A 78 7.80 0.72 -17.80
N GLY A 79 7.03 0.62 -18.89
CA GLY A 79 5.61 0.96 -18.91
C GLY A 79 4.79 0.07 -17.96
N ILE A 80 5.03 -1.24 -17.99
CA ILE A 80 4.31 -2.21 -17.14
C ILE A 80 4.69 -2.01 -15.66
N TYR A 81 5.97 -1.76 -15.37
CA TYR A 81 6.45 -1.44 -14.03
C TYR A 81 5.74 -0.19 -13.47
N ASN A 82 5.66 0.89 -14.24
CA ASN A 82 5.01 2.13 -13.81
C ASN A 82 3.49 1.96 -13.65
N LEU A 83 2.87 1.15 -14.51
CA LEU A 83 1.46 0.78 -14.38
C LEU A 83 1.21 -0.01 -13.09
N GLY A 84 2.06 -0.98 -12.76
CA GLY A 84 2.01 -1.72 -11.49
C GLY A 84 2.12 -0.77 -10.29
N ALA A 85 3.07 0.16 -10.31
CA ALA A 85 3.26 1.15 -9.25
C ALA A 85 2.03 2.06 -9.08
N SER A 86 1.50 2.57 -10.18
CA SER A 86 0.30 3.42 -10.19
C SER A 86 -0.92 2.70 -9.62
N ILE A 87 -1.14 1.44 -10.01
CA ILE A 87 -2.21 0.60 -9.47
C ILE A 87 -2.01 0.41 -7.97
N THR A 88 -0.83 0.01 -7.52
CA THR A 88 -0.53 -0.17 -6.10
C THR A 88 -0.84 1.08 -5.29
N PHE A 89 -0.37 2.24 -5.74
CA PHE A 89 -0.52 3.46 -4.94
C PHE A 89 -1.96 3.98 -4.95
N LEU A 90 -2.63 3.95 -6.10
CA LEU A 90 -4.03 4.41 -6.19
C LEU A 90 -4.97 3.48 -5.44
N ILE A 91 -4.89 2.17 -5.70
CA ILE A 91 -5.76 1.17 -5.09
C ILE A 91 -5.50 1.06 -3.59
N GLY A 92 -4.24 1.14 -3.14
CA GLY A 92 -3.90 1.14 -1.73
C GLY A 92 -4.60 2.29 -0.99
N ASN A 93 -4.49 3.51 -1.52
CA ASN A 93 -5.15 4.68 -0.93
C ASN A 93 -6.68 4.62 -0.99
N LEU A 94 -7.27 4.06 -2.05
CA LEU A 94 -8.72 3.80 -2.10
C LEU A 94 -9.15 2.78 -1.04
N THR A 95 -8.34 1.75 -0.80
CA THR A 95 -8.58 0.74 0.24
C THR A 95 -8.66 1.38 1.63
N LEU A 96 -7.78 2.35 1.93
CA LEU A 96 -7.80 3.13 3.17
C LEU A 96 -9.13 3.87 3.37
N ILE A 97 -9.62 4.53 2.31
CA ILE A 97 -10.89 5.26 2.34
C ILE A 97 -12.06 4.30 2.62
N ILE A 98 -12.10 3.16 1.92
CA ILE A 98 -13.15 2.14 2.09
C ILE A 98 -13.11 1.56 3.51
N ALA A 99 -11.93 1.25 4.02
CA ALA A 99 -11.76 0.75 5.40
C ALA A 99 -12.30 1.76 6.43
N GLY A 100 -12.05 3.05 6.21
CA GLY A 100 -12.58 4.12 7.06
C GLY A 100 -14.11 4.21 7.03
N PHE A 101 -14.72 4.06 5.86
CA PHE A 101 -16.18 4.07 5.73
C PHE A 101 -16.85 2.82 6.34
N ASP A 102 -16.24 1.64 6.20
CA ASP A 102 -16.78 0.37 6.73
C ASP A 102 -16.63 0.24 8.26
N LEU A 103 -15.85 1.12 8.88
CA LEU A 103 -15.70 1.20 10.34
C LEU A 103 -16.85 1.97 11.00
N TYR A 104 -17.61 1.29 11.87
CA TYR A 104 -18.75 1.86 12.60
C TYR A 104 -18.55 1.99 14.12
N HIS A 105 -17.46 1.44 14.69
CA HIS A 105 -17.30 1.46 16.14
C HIS A 105 -17.04 2.87 16.70
N PRO A 106 -17.84 3.35 17.68
CA PRO A 106 -17.70 4.70 18.25
C PRO A 106 -16.36 4.93 18.95
N SER A 107 -15.68 3.88 19.42
CA SER A 107 -14.35 3.95 20.01
C SER A 107 -13.21 4.09 19.00
N MET A 108 -13.49 3.98 17.69
CA MET A 108 -12.50 4.00 16.61
C MET A 108 -12.66 5.19 15.66
N GLN A 109 -13.38 6.24 16.08
CA GLN A 109 -13.61 7.43 15.25
C GLN A 109 -12.31 8.13 14.82
N PHE A 110 -11.28 8.13 15.67
CA PHE A 110 -9.96 8.65 15.30
C PHE A 110 -9.35 7.87 14.13
N PHE A 111 -9.31 6.53 14.23
CA PHE A 111 -8.77 5.67 13.18
C PHE A 111 -9.58 5.79 11.89
N LYS A 112 -10.90 5.93 11.98
CA LYS A 112 -11.77 6.22 10.82
C LYS A 112 -11.39 7.51 10.10
N ARG A 113 -11.32 8.64 10.84
CA ARG A 113 -10.96 9.95 10.26
C ARG A 113 -9.55 9.93 9.68
N PHE A 114 -8.62 9.28 10.37
CA PHE A 114 -7.26 9.10 9.89
C PHE A 114 -7.22 8.28 8.59
N SER A 115 -7.93 7.15 8.52
CA SER A 115 -7.97 6.29 7.33
C SER A 115 -8.47 7.04 6.10
N ILE A 116 -9.58 7.79 6.25
CA ILE A 116 -10.14 8.60 5.17
C ILE A 116 -9.19 9.73 4.79
N GLY A 117 -8.65 10.46 5.77
CA GLY A 117 -7.74 11.58 5.52
C GLY A 117 -6.44 11.13 4.83
N ALA A 118 -5.80 10.08 5.34
CA ALA A 118 -4.58 9.51 4.78
C ALA A 118 -4.81 8.97 3.36
N GLY A 119 -5.93 8.27 3.13
CA GLY A 119 -6.30 7.77 1.81
C GLY A 119 -6.59 8.88 0.81
N VAL A 120 -7.28 9.96 1.21
CA VAL A 120 -7.53 11.12 0.34
C VAL A 120 -6.24 11.85 0.00
N ILE A 121 -5.38 12.12 1.00
CA ILE A 121 -4.09 12.78 0.79
C ILE A 121 -3.23 11.95 -0.17
N GLY A 122 -3.10 10.64 0.09
CA GLY A 122 -2.31 9.78 -0.78
C GLY A 122 -2.89 9.66 -2.19
N ALA A 123 -4.21 9.56 -2.34
CA ALA A 123 -4.85 9.56 -3.65
C ALA A 123 -4.58 10.86 -4.43
N ILE A 124 -4.65 12.02 -3.77
CA ILE A 124 -4.33 13.32 -4.38
C ILE A 124 -2.86 13.36 -4.83
N CYS A 125 -1.92 12.89 -4.00
CA CYS A 125 -0.50 12.82 -4.36
C CYS A 125 -0.27 11.99 -5.63
N ILE A 126 -0.94 10.84 -5.75
CA ILE A 126 -0.82 9.98 -6.93
C ILE A 126 -1.47 10.61 -8.16
N LEU A 127 -2.65 11.23 -8.02
CA LEU A 127 -3.31 11.93 -9.12
C LEU A 127 -2.44 13.09 -9.63
N ILE A 128 -1.86 13.90 -8.74
CA ILE A 128 -0.93 14.97 -9.12
C ILE A 128 0.25 14.39 -9.92
N THR A 129 0.78 13.25 -9.51
CA THR A 129 1.92 12.65 -10.20
C THR A 129 1.56 12.12 -11.60
N ILE A 130 0.35 11.56 -11.76
CA ILE A 130 -0.13 11.07 -13.06
C ILE A 130 -0.40 12.23 -14.03
N PHE A 131 -1.02 13.32 -13.57
CA PHE A 131 -1.44 14.42 -14.44
C PHE A 131 -0.38 15.52 -14.61
N LEU A 132 0.44 15.76 -13.59
CA LEU A 132 1.52 16.76 -13.60
C LEU A 132 2.84 16.08 -13.20
N PRO A 133 3.44 15.26 -14.10
CA PRO A 133 4.76 14.71 -13.86
C PRO A 133 5.79 15.86 -13.80
N THR A 134 6.37 16.05 -12.61
CA THR A 134 7.40 17.07 -12.34
C THR A 134 8.67 16.39 -11.85
N LEU A 135 9.76 17.16 -11.73
CA LEU A 135 11.00 16.68 -11.09
C LEU A 135 10.78 16.16 -9.65
N PHE A 136 9.71 16.58 -8.98
CA PHE A 136 9.36 16.16 -7.62
C PHE A 136 8.38 14.98 -7.56
N SER A 137 7.92 14.48 -8.71
CA SER A 137 6.99 13.34 -8.78
C SER A 137 7.41 12.12 -7.96
N PRO A 138 8.68 11.66 -8.00
CA PRO A 138 9.12 10.52 -7.17
C PRO A 138 9.02 10.79 -5.65
N LEU A 139 9.10 12.05 -5.24
CA LEU A 139 8.96 12.45 -3.83
C LEU A 139 7.49 12.44 -3.40
N ILE A 140 6.61 12.91 -4.29
CA ILE A 140 5.16 12.96 -4.08
C ILE A 140 4.57 11.54 -4.04
N GLU A 141 5.03 10.65 -4.93
CA GLU A 141 4.66 9.23 -4.90
C GLU A 141 5.00 8.57 -3.56
N ARG A 142 6.21 8.84 -3.03
CA ARG A 142 6.63 8.33 -1.72
C ARG A 142 5.74 8.83 -0.60
N ALA A 143 5.29 10.08 -0.63
CA ALA A 143 4.33 10.59 0.35
C ALA A 143 3.03 9.77 0.34
N GLY A 144 2.52 9.41 -0.85
CA GLY A 144 1.35 8.54 -1.00
C GLY A 144 1.56 7.07 -0.60
N ILE A 145 2.80 6.60 -0.54
CA ILE A 145 3.15 5.27 0.00
C ILE A 145 3.23 5.34 1.53
N TYR A 146 3.83 6.40 2.07
CA TYR A 146 3.96 6.57 3.51
C TYR A 146 2.61 6.69 4.22
N THR A 147 1.59 7.23 3.56
CA THR A 147 0.21 7.21 4.09
C THR A 147 -0.31 5.79 4.26
N ILE A 148 -0.04 4.90 3.30
CA ILE A 148 -0.43 3.49 3.34
C ILE A 148 0.33 2.77 4.48
N MET A 149 1.66 2.92 4.54
CA MET A 149 2.49 2.28 5.57
C MET A 149 2.08 2.72 6.99
N LEU A 150 1.87 4.02 7.18
CA LEU A 150 1.43 4.56 8.47
C LEU A 150 0.05 4.04 8.87
N TRP A 151 -0.85 3.90 7.88
CA TRP A 151 -2.16 3.31 8.11
C TRP A 151 -2.10 1.84 8.50
N GLU A 152 -1.24 1.02 7.88
CA GLU A 152 -1.07 -0.38 8.26
C GLU A 152 -0.59 -0.55 9.70
N ILE A 153 0.39 0.27 10.12
CA ILE A 153 0.89 0.26 11.49
C ILE A 153 -0.27 0.55 12.45
N LEU A 154 -1.06 1.60 12.18
CA LEU A 154 -2.21 1.96 12.99
C LEU A 154 -3.33 0.89 12.96
N ALA A 155 -3.55 0.25 11.81
CA ALA A 155 -4.48 -0.86 11.67
C ALA A 155 -4.05 -2.03 12.55
N GLY A 156 -2.75 -2.38 12.54
CA GLY A 156 -2.15 -3.39 13.42
C GLY A 156 -2.42 -3.10 14.89
N PHE A 157 -2.16 -1.87 15.35
CA PHE A 157 -2.47 -1.45 16.72
C PHE A 157 -3.97 -1.53 17.04
N ALA A 158 -4.84 -1.13 16.10
CA ALA A 158 -6.29 -1.20 16.28
C ALA A 158 -6.79 -2.65 16.42
N ILE A 159 -6.21 -3.58 15.66
CA ILE A 159 -6.49 -5.02 15.73
C ILE A 159 -6.03 -5.58 17.08
N ILE A 160 -4.77 -5.34 17.47
CA ILE A 160 -4.22 -5.81 18.76
C ILE A 160 -5.05 -5.29 19.93
N LYS A 161 -5.40 -3.98 19.93
CA LYS A 161 -6.21 -3.38 20.99
C LYS A 161 -7.61 -3.99 21.08
N ARG A 162 -8.17 -4.48 19.97
CA ARG A 162 -9.46 -5.19 19.97
C ARG A 162 -9.31 -6.63 20.45
N LEU A 163 -8.26 -7.33 20.02
CA LEU A 163 -7.95 -8.69 20.49
C LEU A 163 -7.71 -8.71 22.01
N LEU A 164 -6.98 -7.73 22.55
CA LEU A 164 -6.75 -7.59 23.99
C LEU A 164 -8.03 -7.27 24.80
N LYS A 165 -9.06 -6.73 24.15
CA LYS A 165 -10.37 -6.47 24.77
C LYS A 165 -11.32 -7.67 24.70
N LEU A 166 -10.96 -8.74 24.00
CA LEU A 166 -11.76 -9.97 24.01
C LEU A 166 -11.56 -10.70 25.35
N PRO A 167 -12.66 -11.03 26.07
CA PRO A 167 -12.60 -11.62 27.41
C PRO A 167 -12.04 -13.06 27.43
N SER A 168 -11.85 -13.71 26.29
CA SER A 168 -11.33 -15.09 26.20
C SER A 168 -9.86 -15.24 26.62
N PHE A 169 -9.08 -14.16 26.67
CA PHE A 169 -7.69 -14.18 27.17
C PHE A 169 -7.57 -13.90 28.67
N ARG A 170 -8.67 -13.63 29.37
CA ARG A 170 -8.66 -13.30 30.80
C ARG A 170 -8.91 -14.49 31.74
N GLN A 171 -9.11 -15.70 31.21
CA GLN A 171 -9.46 -16.90 31.99
C GLN A 171 -8.36 -17.98 32.06
N GLN A 172 -7.09 -17.64 31.86
CA GLN A 172 -5.96 -18.56 32.11
C GLN A 172 -4.93 -17.93 33.05
N GLY A 173 -5.40 -17.29 34.13
CA GLY A 173 -4.60 -16.86 35.26
C GLY A 173 -5.03 -17.59 36.51
#